data_AF-A0A800BW57-F1
#
_entry.id   AF-A0A800BW57-F1
#
_cell.length_a   1.000
_cell.length_b   1.000
_cell.length_c   1.000
_cell.angle_alpha   90.00
_cell.angle_beta   90.00
_cell.angle_gamma   90.00
#
_symmetry.space_group_name_H-M   'P 1'
#
loop_
_entity.id
_entity.type
_entity.pdbx_description
1 polymer ?
#
loop_
_entity_poly.entity_id
_entity_poly.type
_entity_poly.pdbx_seq_one_letter_code
_entity_poly.pdbx_strand_id
1 'polypeptide(L)'
;MSDGHYHPAHEQQLFRRRILWAAAFVLLGFAILFARMAYLQVMLYDQYKGLAEGNRISIEVIPPVRGRIYDRNHIVLADNQPVYVLSITPEKAADWEKLLSQLSALFPYKFDTETRAQFAQWLKWQKKFNSYTLPFELDE
;
A
#
# COMPACT_ATOMS: atom_id res chain seq x y z
N MET A 1 59.72 16.89 38.81
CA MET A 1 59.48 15.45 38.59
C MET A 1 58.89 14.89 39.87
N SER A 2 57.58 14.71 39.95
CA SER A 2 56.93 14.01 41.06
C SER A 2 56.02 12.98 40.42
N ASP A 3 56.43 11.71 40.55
CA ASP A 3 55.75 10.57 39.98
C ASP A 3 54.41 10.37 40.71
N GLY A 4 53.32 10.55 39.97
CA GLY A 4 51.98 10.26 40.45
C GLY A 4 51.83 8.76 40.62
N HIS A 5 51.67 8.31 41.87
CA HIS A 5 51.30 6.93 42.19
C HIS A 5 49.93 6.61 41.59
N TYR A 6 49.94 5.94 40.44
CA TYR A 6 48.76 5.41 39.79
C TYR A 6 48.19 4.26 40.64
N HIS A 7 47.00 4.45 41.22
CA HIS A 7 46.29 3.41 41.97
C HIS A 7 45.19 2.79 41.09
N PRO A 8 45.49 1.72 40.32
CA PRO A 8 44.58 1.16 39.31
C PRO A 8 43.26 0.62 39.90
N ALA A 9 43.24 0.25 41.18
CA ALA A 9 42.06 -0.34 41.82
C ALA A 9 40.88 0.65 41.98
N HIS A 10 41.15 1.93 42.28
CA HIS A 10 40.10 2.92 42.46
C HIS A 10 39.47 3.37 41.14
N GLU A 11 40.28 3.51 40.07
CA GLU A 11 39.79 3.86 38.74
C GLU A 11 38.92 2.74 38.13
N GLN A 12 39.33 1.47 38.31
CA GLN A 12 38.57 0.31 37.85
C GLN A 12 37.19 0.19 38.51
N GLN A 13 37.08 0.49 39.81
CA GLN A 13 35.81 0.45 40.53
C GLN A 13 34.83 1.53 40.05
N LEU A 14 35.32 2.75 39.82
CA LEU A 14 34.50 3.85 39.30
C LEU A 14 34.02 3.54 37.87
N PHE A 15 34.89 3.00 37.03
CA PHE A 15 34.56 2.58 35.67
C PHE A 15 33.50 1.47 35.64
N ARG A 16 33.67 0.41 36.45
CA ARG A 16 32.71 -0.70 36.55
C ARG A 16 31.34 -0.23 37.06
N ARG A 17 31.31 0.69 38.03
CA ARG A 17 30.06 1.26 38.54
C ARG A 17 29.30 2.04 37.47
N ARG A 18 30.00 2.84 36.64
CA ARG A 18 29.39 3.57 35.52
C ARG A 18 28.78 2.63 34.48
N ILE A 19 29.48 1.56 34.13
CA ILE A 19 28.98 0.54 33.19
C ILE A 19 27.72 -0.14 33.75
N LEU A 20 27.72 -0.51 35.04
CA LEU A 20 26.54 -1.12 35.66
C LEU A 20 25.33 -0.18 35.65
N TRP A 21 25.53 1.11 35.93
CA TRP A 21 24.47 2.11 35.84
C TRP A 21 23.95 2.29 34.41
N ALA A 22 24.86 2.35 33.43
CA ALA A 22 24.47 2.45 32.02
C ALA A 22 23.68 1.21 31.56
N ALA A 23 24.13 0.01 31.94
CA ALA A 23 23.44 -1.24 31.63
C ALA A 23 22.05 -1.31 32.28
N ALA A 24 21.94 -0.92 33.56
CA ALA A 24 20.67 -0.85 34.26
C ALA A 24 19.70 0.15 33.61
N PHE A 25 20.20 1.31 33.18
CA PHE A 25 19.39 2.31 32.47
C PHE A 25 18.86 1.78 31.13
N VAL A 26 19.71 1.11 30.35
CA VAL A 26 19.31 0.48 29.09
C VAL A 26 18.27 -0.62 29.32
N LEU A 27 18.50 -1.49 30.30
CA LEU A 27 17.56 -2.56 30.66
C LEU A 27 16.20 -2.01 31.11
N LEU A 28 16.19 -0.92 31.88
CA LEU A 28 14.96 -0.23 32.26
C LEU A 28 14.21 0.31 31.03
N GLY A 29 14.92 0.90 30.07
CA GLY A 29 14.34 1.36 28.80
C GLY A 29 13.67 0.21 28.03
N PHE A 30 14.35 -0.92 27.90
CA PHE A 30 13.76 -2.11 27.27
C PHE A 30 12.57 -2.66 28.05
N ALA A 31 12.62 -2.69 29.38
CA ALA A 31 11.51 -3.15 30.21
C ALA A 31 10.24 -2.30 29.98
N ILE A 32 10.40 -0.97 29.85
CA ILE A 32 9.30 -0.06 29.51
C ILE A 32 8.73 -0.37 28.12
N LEU A 33 9.59 -0.61 27.12
CA LEU A 33 9.16 -0.97 25.77
C LEU A 33 8.40 -2.30 25.76
N PHE A 34 8.89 -3.33 26.47
CA PHE A 34 8.20 -4.61 26.58
C PHE A 34 6.85 -4.47 27.29
N ALA A 35 6.79 -3.69 28.37
CA ALA A 35 5.52 -3.40 29.05
C ALA A 35 4.51 -2.69 28.13
N ARG A 36 4.98 -1.70 27.35
CA ARG A 36 4.14 -1.00 26.37
C ARG A 36 3.67 -1.93 25.25
N MET A 37 4.55 -2.80 24.74
CA MET A 37 4.19 -3.80 23.74
C MET A 37 3.14 -4.77 24.27
N ALA A 38 3.34 -5.31 25.47
CA ALA A 38 2.38 -6.19 26.12
C ALA A 38 1.03 -5.50 26.34
N TYR A 39 1.02 -4.22 26.77
CA TYR A 39 -0.21 -3.44 26.89
C TYR A 39 -0.97 -3.36 25.56
N LEU A 40 -0.29 -3.01 24.47
CA LEU A 40 -0.91 -2.93 23.15
C LEU A 40 -1.41 -4.29 22.67
N GLN A 41 -0.66 -5.36 22.94
CA GLN A 41 -0.98 -6.72 22.51
C GLN A 41 -2.03 -7.43 23.35
N VAL A 42 -2.22 -7.06 24.62
CA VAL A 42 -3.18 -7.72 25.53
C VAL A 42 -4.44 -6.86 25.70
N MET A 43 -4.30 -5.58 26.04
CA MET A 43 -5.44 -4.71 26.33
C MET A 43 -6.10 -4.18 25.05
N LEU A 44 -5.32 -3.91 24.02
CA LEU A 44 -5.81 -3.40 22.73
C LEU A 44 -5.85 -4.49 21.63
N TYR A 45 -5.68 -5.77 22.00
CA TYR A 45 -5.70 -6.89 21.06
C TYR A 45 -6.95 -6.86 20.17
N ASP A 46 -8.13 -6.81 20.79
CA ASP A 46 -9.40 -6.93 20.08
C ASP A 46 -9.64 -5.73 19.15
N GLN A 47 -9.22 -4.53 19.58
CA GLN A 47 -9.33 -3.32 18.76
C GLN A 47 -8.42 -3.38 17.53
N TYR A 48 -7.14 -3.74 17.69
CA TYR A 48 -6.21 -3.82 16.57
C TYR A 48 -6.47 -5.04 15.67
N LYS A 49 -6.97 -6.14 16.23
CA LYS A 49 -7.39 -7.31 15.45
C LYS A 49 -8.59 -6.98 14.57
N GLY A 50 -9.60 -6.29 15.11
CA GLY A 50 -10.76 -5.83 14.34
C GLY A 50 -10.38 -4.85 13.22
N LEU A 51 -9.45 -3.92 13.48
CA LEU A 51 -8.93 -3.00 12.45
C LEU A 51 -8.11 -3.73 11.38
N ALA A 52 -7.32 -4.74 11.76
CA ALA A 52 -6.55 -5.54 10.81
C ALA A 52 -7.46 -6.45 9.95
N GLU A 53 -8.50 -7.04 10.53
CA GLU A 53 -9.50 -7.82 9.78
C GLU A 53 -10.35 -6.94 8.87
N GLY A 54 -10.75 -5.74 9.32
CA GLY A 54 -11.44 -4.74 8.49
C GLY A 54 -10.60 -4.26 7.30
N ASN A 55 -9.28 -4.15 7.47
CA ASN A 55 -8.36 -3.86 6.35
C ASN A 55 -8.15 -5.05 5.41
N ARG A 56 -8.49 -6.29 5.83
CA ARG A 56 -8.36 -7.51 5.00
C ARG A 56 -9.63 -7.83 4.20
N ILE A 57 -10.78 -7.34 4.65
CA ILE A 57 -12.08 -7.65 4.05
C ILE A 57 -12.72 -6.35 3.57
N SER A 58 -12.46 -5.99 2.31
CA SER A 58 -13.28 -5.01 1.61
C SER A 58 -14.60 -5.69 1.26
N ILE A 59 -15.69 -5.33 1.95
CA ILE A 59 -17.03 -5.78 1.59
C ILE A 59 -17.44 -4.97 0.36
N GLU A 60 -17.20 -5.54 -0.82
CA GLU A 60 -17.68 -4.97 -2.06
C GLU A 60 -19.13 -5.41 -2.26
N VAL A 61 -20.06 -4.48 -2.06
CA VAL A 61 -21.48 -4.73 -2.33
C VAL A 61 -21.64 -4.81 -3.85
N ILE A 62 -21.98 -5.99 -4.36
CA ILE A 62 -22.32 -6.16 -5.78
C ILE A 62 -23.73 -5.60 -5.98
N PRO A 63 -23.91 -4.47 -6.67
CA PRO A 63 -25.24 -3.95 -6.95
C PRO A 63 -25.99 -4.95 -7.84
N PRO A 64 -27.31 -5.15 -7.63
CA PRO A 64 -28.10 -5.99 -8.51
C PRO A 64 -28.15 -5.38 -9.92
N VAL A 65 -28.16 -6.23 -10.94
CA VAL A 65 -28.38 -5.81 -12.33
C VAL A 65 -29.76 -5.17 -12.48
N ARG A 66 -29.85 -4.06 -13.23
CA ARG A 66 -31.15 -3.44 -13.54
C ARG A 66 -31.96 -4.36 -14.45
N GLY A 67 -33.27 -4.46 -14.19
CA GLY A 67 -34.18 -5.16 -15.09
C GLY A 67 -34.33 -4.44 -16.43
N ARG A 68 -34.70 -5.20 -17.46
CA ARG A 68 -35.05 -4.65 -18.79
C ARG A 68 -36.39 -3.93 -18.73
N ILE A 69 -36.46 -2.75 -19.33
CA ILE A 69 -37.69 -1.96 -19.42
C ILE A 69 -38.38 -2.35 -20.73
N TYR A 70 -39.65 -2.77 -20.64
CA TYR A 70 -40.46 -3.16 -21.79
C TYR A 70 -41.62 -2.18 -21.98
N ASP A 71 -42.00 -1.93 -23.24
CA ASP A 71 -43.28 -1.32 -23.58
C ASP A 71 -44.44 -2.33 -23.39
N ARG A 72 -45.69 -1.86 -23.46
CA ARG A 72 -46.93 -2.67 -23.39
C ARG A 72 -46.98 -3.82 -24.40
N ASN A 73 -46.23 -3.70 -25.49
CA ASN A 73 -46.09 -4.72 -26.53
C ASN A 73 -44.88 -5.66 -26.33
N HIS A 74 -44.28 -5.68 -25.13
CA HIS A 74 -43.07 -6.46 -24.80
C HIS A 74 -41.82 -6.11 -25.62
N ILE A 75 -41.75 -4.90 -26.18
CA ILE A 75 -40.56 -4.40 -26.88
C ILE A 75 -39.60 -3.79 -25.84
N VAL A 76 -38.32 -4.18 -25.87
CA VAL A 76 -37.30 -3.63 -24.96
C VAL A 76 -37.03 -2.16 -25.31
N LEU A 77 -37.24 -1.26 -24.35
CA LEU A 77 -36.95 0.17 -24.45
C LEU A 77 -35.60 0.54 -23.80
N ALA A 78 -35.18 -0.21 -22.79
CA ALA A 78 -33.88 -0.02 -22.14
C ALA A 78 -33.33 -1.35 -21.63
N ASP A 79 -32.05 -1.58 -21.88
CA ASP A 79 -31.29 -2.75 -21.44
C ASP A 79 -29.96 -2.32 -20.83
N ASN A 80 -29.38 -3.17 -19.99
CA ASN A 80 -28.05 -2.97 -19.42
C ASN A 80 -27.00 -3.44 -20.42
N GLN A 81 -26.27 -2.52 -21.04
CA GLN A 81 -25.15 -2.86 -21.92
C GLN A 81 -23.87 -2.98 -21.08
N PRO A 82 -23.11 -4.10 -21.20
CA PRO A 82 -21.84 -4.23 -20.52
C PRO A 82 -20.84 -3.22 -21.10
N VAL A 83 -20.17 -2.46 -20.23
CA VAL A 83 -19.10 -1.55 -20.63
C VAL A 83 -17.79 -2.11 -20.10
N TYR A 84 -16.87 -2.44 -21.01
CA TYR A 84 -15.55 -2.92 -20.65
C TYR A 84 -14.56 -1.77 -20.60
N VAL A 85 -13.78 -1.73 -19.53
CA VAL A 85 -12.82 -0.65 -19.32
C VAL A 85 -11.47 -1.18 -18.88
N LEU A 86 -10.41 -0.72 -19.53
CA LEU A 86 -9.06 -1.18 -19.25
C LEU A 86 -8.44 -0.36 -18.10
N SER A 87 -8.17 -0.98 -16.96
CA SER A 87 -7.49 -0.30 -15.84
C SER A 87 -6.04 -0.75 -15.72
N ILE A 88 -5.11 0.20 -15.61
CA ILE A 88 -3.67 -0.10 -15.49
C ILE A 88 -3.20 0.35 -14.11
N THR A 89 -2.55 -0.58 -13.40
CA THR A 89 -1.87 -0.31 -12.13
C THR A 89 -0.36 -0.23 -12.37
N PRO A 90 0.26 0.96 -12.32
CA PRO A 90 1.66 1.15 -12.72
C PRO A 90 2.67 0.29 -11.95
N GLU A 91 2.40 -0.04 -10.69
CA GLU A 91 3.32 -0.85 -9.86
C GLU A 91 3.47 -2.30 -10.35
N LYS A 92 2.45 -2.84 -11.02
CA LYS A 92 2.49 -4.18 -11.61
C LYS A 92 3.05 -4.18 -13.03
N ALA A 93 3.15 -3.00 -13.65
CA ALA A 93 3.70 -2.80 -14.99
C ALA A 93 5.20 -2.51 -14.87
N ALA A 94 6.01 -3.56 -14.75
CA ALA A 94 7.46 -3.45 -14.63
C ALA A 94 8.12 -2.74 -15.83
N ASP A 95 7.54 -2.90 -17.03
CA ASP A 95 8.03 -2.31 -18.28
C ASP A 95 6.86 -1.71 -19.08
N TRP A 96 6.80 -0.38 -19.12
CA TRP A 96 5.68 0.35 -19.73
C TRP A 96 5.74 0.35 -21.26
N GLU A 97 6.93 0.38 -21.85
CA GLU A 97 7.12 0.39 -23.31
C GLU A 97 6.64 -0.94 -23.88
N LYS A 98 6.98 -2.03 -23.19
CA LYS A 98 6.53 -3.36 -23.53
C LYS A 98 5.02 -3.52 -23.36
N LEU A 99 4.43 -2.98 -22.29
CA LEU A 99 2.98 -3.06 -22.07
C LEU A 99 2.22 -2.28 -23.16
N LEU A 100 2.65 -1.07 -23.49
CA LEU A 100 2.02 -0.27 -24.54
C LEU A 100 2.14 -0.91 -25.93
N SER A 101 3.28 -1.51 -26.26
CA SER A 101 3.45 -2.21 -27.54
C SER A 101 2.55 -3.45 -27.65
N GLN A 102 2.43 -4.23 -26.57
CA GLN A 102 1.51 -5.38 -26.52
C GLN A 102 0.04 -4.93 -26.62
N LEU A 103 -0.32 -3.88 -25.89
CA LEU A 103 -1.69 -3.36 -25.90
C LEU A 103 -2.09 -2.79 -27.27
N SER A 104 -1.13 -2.16 -27.94
CA SER A 104 -1.31 -1.64 -29.29
C SER A 104 -1.48 -2.74 -30.34
N ALA A 105 -0.84 -3.90 -30.14
CA ALA A 105 -1.04 -5.05 -31.00
C ALA A 105 -2.43 -5.69 -30.83
N LEU A 106 -3.02 -5.59 -29.63
CA LEU A 106 -4.34 -6.13 -29.32
C LEU A 106 -5.49 -5.16 -29.72
N PHE A 107 -5.28 -3.84 -29.60
CA PHE A 107 -6.31 -2.83 -29.88
C PHE A 107 -5.84 -1.78 -30.91
N PRO A 108 -5.60 -2.18 -32.17
CA PRO A 108 -5.01 -1.31 -33.19
C PRO A 108 -5.83 -0.06 -33.54
N TYR A 109 -7.15 -0.10 -33.38
CA TYR A 109 -8.06 1.01 -33.73
C TYR A 109 -8.30 2.03 -32.61
N LYS A 110 -7.96 1.70 -31.35
CA LYS A 110 -8.18 2.56 -30.17
C LYS A 110 -6.88 3.14 -29.61
N PHE A 111 -5.72 2.56 -29.95
CA PHE A 111 -4.39 2.99 -29.47
C PHE A 111 -3.53 3.60 -30.59
N ASP A 112 -3.95 4.76 -31.09
CA ASP A 112 -3.16 5.56 -32.04
C ASP A 112 -1.94 6.23 -31.37
N THR A 113 -0.96 6.64 -32.19
CA THR A 113 0.31 7.24 -31.80
C THR A 113 0.14 8.48 -30.92
N GLU A 114 -0.90 9.30 -31.16
CA GLU A 114 -1.20 10.47 -30.32
C GLU A 114 -1.71 10.09 -28.93
N THR A 115 -2.55 9.05 -28.85
CA THR A 115 -3.10 8.54 -27.59
C THR A 115 -1.99 7.99 -26.69
N ARG A 116 -0.97 7.35 -27.29
CA ARG A 116 0.23 6.86 -26.57
C ARG A 116 1.03 8.00 -25.97
N ALA A 117 1.20 9.09 -26.69
CA ALA A 117 1.98 10.25 -26.22
C ALA A 117 1.28 10.96 -25.05
N GLN A 118 -0.04 11.15 -25.13
CA GLN A 118 -0.84 11.74 -24.06
C GLN A 118 -0.82 10.86 -22.80
N PHE A 119 -0.97 9.54 -22.97
CA PHE A 119 -0.92 8.59 -21.86
C PHE A 119 0.46 8.53 -21.19
N ALA A 120 1.54 8.53 -21.99
CA ALA A 120 2.91 8.55 -21.47
C ALA A 120 3.25 9.86 -20.75
N GLN A 121 2.77 11.00 -21.23
CA GLN A 121 2.98 12.30 -20.59
C GLN A 121 2.24 12.40 -19.26
N TRP A 122 1.01 11.88 -19.20
CA TRP A 122 0.21 11.84 -17.97
C TRP A 122 0.78 10.88 -16.91
N LEU A 123 1.30 9.72 -17.32
CA LEU A 123 1.96 8.76 -16.42
C LEU A 123 3.20 9.32 -15.73
N LYS A 124 3.94 10.25 -16.35
CA LYS A 124 5.12 10.88 -15.75
C LYS A 124 4.81 11.72 -14.51
N TRP A 125 3.57 12.16 -14.34
CA TRP A 125 3.15 13.06 -13.24
C TRP A 125 2.34 12.36 -12.14
N GLN A 126 2.07 11.06 -12.31
CA GLN A 126 1.28 10.28 -11.36
C GLN A 126 2.18 9.75 -10.23
N LYS A 127 1.88 10.15 -8.99
CA LYS A 127 2.40 9.45 -7.80
C LYS A 127 1.88 8.02 -7.86
N LYS A 128 2.80 7.05 -7.70
CA LYS A 128 2.51 5.64 -7.38
C LYS A 128 1.35 5.59 -6.38
N PHE A 129 0.44 4.62 -6.49
CA PHE A 129 -0.68 4.31 -5.57
C PHE A 129 -2.13 4.50 -6.05
N ASN A 130 -2.44 5.18 -7.16
CA ASN A 130 -3.82 5.19 -7.70
C ASN A 130 -3.95 4.32 -8.96
N SER A 131 -4.87 3.36 -8.93
CA SER A 131 -5.32 2.59 -10.11
C SER A 131 -6.23 3.46 -10.96
N TYR A 132 -5.94 3.59 -12.26
CA TYR A 132 -6.76 4.37 -13.17
C TYR A 132 -7.36 3.53 -14.27
N THR A 133 -8.64 3.76 -14.45
CA THR A 133 -9.50 3.21 -15.49
C THR A 133 -9.33 4.07 -16.74
N LEU A 134 -8.79 3.51 -17.82
CA LEU A 134 -8.67 4.17 -19.12
C LEU A 134 -10.06 4.53 -19.65
N PRO A 135 -10.30 5.73 -20.20
CA PRO A 135 -11.61 6.10 -20.75
C PRO A 135 -11.85 5.49 -22.14
N PHE A 136 -11.43 4.23 -22.35
CA PHE A 136 -11.70 3.50 -23.58
C PHE A 136 -12.72 2.42 -23.27
N GLU A 137 -13.95 2.68 -23.70
CA GLU A 137 -14.97 1.65 -23.86
C GLU A 137 -14.44 0.65 -24.91
N LEU A 138 -14.16 -0.56 -24.47
CA LEU A 138 -13.86 -1.68 -25.34
C LEU A 138 -15.21 -2.32 -25.70
N ASP A 139 -15.62 -2.19 -26.95
CA ASP A 139 -16.66 -3.08 -27.50
C ASP A 139 -15.98 -4.38 -27.95
N GLU A 140 -16.72 -5.48 -27.96
CA GLU A 140 -16.26 -6.78 -28.52
C GLU A 140 -15.87 -6.68 -30.00
#